data_AF-A0A316LUS4-F1
#
_entry.id   AF-A0A316LUS4-F1
#
_cell.length_a   1.000
_cell.length_b   1.000
_cell.length_c   1.000
_cell.angle_alpha   90.00
_cell.angle_beta   90.00
_cell.angle_gamma   90.00
#
_symmetry.space_group_name_H-M   'P 1'
#
loop_
_entity.id
_entity.type
_entity.pdbx_description
1 polymer ?
#
loop_
_entity_poly.entity_id
_entity_poly.type
_entity_poly.pdbx_seq_one_letter_code
_entity_poly.pdbx_strand_id
1 'polypeptide(L)'
;MKLIVTFADEDSFSFRDDTICIRISDVKNLLNIINSAELREEFVWTNKVLLDDGYDELIEKEIYEVEKMPYFKNFNSFNSIRICINRDVDFNELYGFLKGFPYQVVIDTDDVDLTLVYKLCTLDYAVEPLIKNIYNTEIITASEMRESLNVVLGFAGKLNDGKLSDLEKLIFLYDYLKTRIYKEDEDYSKSASLSKVTLGDSIVCLGYANLFSAVANLIGIPTDVKIYENVLERHNGHASAISYVNDDKYNFHGVLEFDPTWDSKKDKKDTRFVSNYYWFGLSPVYSEECKKRNNLAPLNARESGRRLFWYFNNCYELIDIGYIANDQFRQRVFGRLFEVLTAEFEKVGYEEGLTIIERIRSKDSIVKNDIELLEQTYLSIFENNLGYDEFLRLLYFVRRSEYVFNDDYKLDFEDIVNISRRRETRANFIAYILFKDRDEYRNVTSLREFKTIPKGTKDKLQYDKERLELVKTLRRINEGRNK
;
A
#
# COMPACT_ATOMS: atom_id res chain seq x y z
N MET A 1 -9.81 -32.74 -4.45
CA MET A 1 -8.69 -32.25 -5.29
C MET A 1 -8.89 -30.76 -5.52
N LYS A 2 -7.82 -29.96 -5.51
CA LYS A 2 -7.84 -28.52 -5.72
C LYS A 2 -7.07 -28.18 -7.00
N LEU A 3 -7.48 -27.11 -7.67
CA LEU A 3 -6.78 -26.58 -8.83
C LEU A 3 -6.34 -25.14 -8.53
N ILE A 4 -5.08 -24.85 -8.77
CA ILE A 4 -4.52 -23.50 -8.75
C ILE A 4 -3.99 -23.20 -10.14
N VAL A 5 -4.46 -22.11 -10.72
CA VAL A 5 -3.97 -21.58 -12.00
C VAL A 5 -3.21 -20.30 -11.70
N THR A 6 -2.00 -20.19 -12.24
CA THR A 6 -1.13 -19.02 -12.14
C THR A 6 -0.65 -18.65 -13.53
N PHE A 7 -0.51 -17.36 -13.81
CA PHE A 7 0.09 -16.91 -15.06
C PHE A 7 1.61 -16.78 -14.91
N ALA A 8 2.39 -17.16 -15.91
CA ALA A 8 3.87 -17.14 -15.86
C ALA A 8 4.44 -17.12 -17.28
N ASP A 9 5.70 -16.74 -17.46
CA ASP A 9 6.35 -16.68 -18.78
C ASP A 9 6.37 -18.04 -19.50
N GLU A 10 6.43 -19.13 -18.73
CA GLU A 10 6.48 -20.49 -19.24
C GLU A 10 5.35 -21.35 -18.67
N ASP A 11 4.78 -22.17 -19.55
CA ASP A 11 3.80 -23.18 -19.19
C ASP A 11 4.46 -24.23 -18.30
N SER A 12 3.81 -24.58 -17.19
CA SER A 12 4.28 -25.69 -16.36
C SER A 12 3.19 -26.30 -15.51
N PHE A 13 3.49 -27.48 -14.98
CA PHE A 13 2.57 -28.24 -14.14
C PHE A 13 3.30 -28.78 -12.92
N SER A 14 2.66 -28.71 -11.77
CA SER A 14 3.08 -29.47 -10.60
C SER A 14 1.88 -30.00 -9.84
N PHE A 15 2.10 -31.07 -9.10
CA PHE A 15 1.11 -31.63 -8.21
C PHE A 15 1.75 -31.95 -6.88
N ARG A 16 1.03 -31.58 -5.82
CA ARG A 16 1.43 -31.87 -4.46
C ARG A 16 0.20 -32.19 -3.63
N ASP A 17 0.23 -33.33 -2.96
CA ASP A 17 -0.85 -33.83 -2.10
C ASP A 17 -2.20 -33.97 -2.83
N ASP A 18 -3.13 -33.03 -2.61
CA ASP A 18 -4.45 -32.99 -3.25
C ASP A 18 -4.60 -31.81 -4.22
N THR A 19 -3.50 -31.12 -4.56
CA THR A 19 -3.50 -29.86 -5.30
C THR A 19 -2.72 -29.98 -6.61
N ILE A 20 -3.40 -29.64 -7.71
CA ILE A 20 -2.82 -29.41 -9.03
C ILE A 20 -2.52 -27.92 -9.16
N CYS A 21 -1.30 -27.58 -9.55
CA CYS A 21 -0.88 -26.22 -9.90
C CYS A 21 -0.52 -26.16 -11.39
N ILE A 22 -1.16 -25.26 -12.13
CA ILE A 22 -0.88 -25.01 -13.55
C ILE A 22 -0.33 -23.60 -13.69
N ARG A 23 0.85 -23.48 -14.26
CA ARG A 23 1.44 -22.22 -14.75
C ARG A 23 1.17 -22.12 -16.24
N ILE A 24 0.64 -20.99 -16.67
CA ILE A 24 0.22 -20.79 -18.06
C ILE A 24 0.66 -19.41 -18.54
N SER A 25 1.26 -19.38 -19.72
CA SER A 25 1.74 -18.21 -20.44
C SER A 25 0.65 -17.38 -21.08
N ASP A 26 -0.45 -18.01 -21.51
CA ASP A 26 -1.58 -17.34 -22.14
C ASP A 26 -2.94 -17.91 -21.69
N VAL A 27 -3.93 -17.04 -21.48
CA VAL A 27 -5.33 -17.37 -21.21
C VAL A 27 -5.92 -18.29 -22.29
N LYS A 28 -5.50 -18.17 -23.56
CA LYS A 28 -5.96 -19.08 -24.63
C LYS A 28 -5.49 -20.52 -24.40
N ASN A 29 -4.27 -20.73 -23.92
CA ASN A 29 -3.79 -22.06 -23.59
C ASN A 29 -4.59 -22.65 -22.44
N LEU A 30 -4.93 -21.85 -21.43
CA LEU A 30 -5.84 -22.26 -20.36
C LEU A 30 -7.19 -22.73 -20.93
N LEU A 31 -7.80 -21.97 -21.85
CA LEU A 31 -9.04 -22.34 -22.53
C LEU A 31 -8.94 -23.66 -23.31
N ASN A 32 -7.82 -23.87 -24.01
CA ASN A 32 -7.56 -25.10 -24.76
C ASN A 32 -7.47 -26.32 -23.83
N ILE A 33 -6.70 -26.19 -22.75
CA ILE A 33 -6.56 -27.19 -21.69
C ILE A 33 -7.92 -27.43 -21.00
N ILE A 34 -8.79 -26.42 -20.86
CA ILE A 34 -10.12 -26.60 -20.28
C ILE A 34 -11.04 -27.41 -21.19
N ASN A 35 -11.01 -27.15 -22.49
CA ASN A 35 -12.03 -27.65 -23.42
C ASN A 35 -11.67 -28.96 -24.11
N SER A 36 -10.39 -29.36 -24.12
CA SER A 36 -9.93 -30.58 -24.80
C SER A 36 -9.17 -31.52 -23.86
N ALA A 37 -9.65 -32.77 -23.75
CA ALA A 37 -8.95 -33.81 -23.01
C ALA A 37 -7.61 -34.17 -23.65
N GLU A 38 -7.54 -34.15 -24.99
CA GLU A 38 -6.32 -34.43 -25.75
C GLU A 38 -5.26 -33.35 -25.49
N LEU A 39 -5.66 -32.08 -25.50
CA LEU A 39 -4.73 -30.97 -25.22
C LEU A 39 -4.29 -30.93 -23.76
N ARG A 40 -5.10 -31.46 -22.81
CA ARG A 40 -4.66 -31.65 -21.41
C ARG A 40 -3.56 -32.68 -21.32
N GLU A 41 -3.75 -33.83 -21.96
CA GLU A 41 -2.75 -34.89 -21.97
C GLU A 41 -1.47 -34.38 -22.63
N GLU A 42 -1.57 -33.71 -23.79
CA GLU A 42 -0.44 -33.09 -24.48
C GLU A 42 0.28 -32.05 -23.60
N PHE A 43 -0.46 -31.18 -22.92
CA PHE A 43 0.12 -30.19 -21.99
C PHE A 43 0.92 -30.85 -20.87
N VAL A 44 0.37 -31.90 -20.23
CA VAL A 44 1.08 -32.63 -19.16
C VAL A 44 2.31 -33.34 -19.70
N TRP A 45 2.20 -33.98 -20.87
CA TRP A 45 3.33 -34.67 -21.50
C TRP A 45 4.45 -33.71 -21.90
N THR A 46 4.10 -32.55 -22.46
CA THR A 46 5.05 -31.54 -22.95
C THR A 46 5.76 -30.85 -21.77
N ASN A 47 5.04 -30.60 -20.68
CA ASN A 47 5.57 -29.91 -19.49
C ASN A 47 6.05 -30.88 -18.39
N LYS A 48 6.18 -32.17 -18.71
CA LYS A 48 6.73 -33.21 -17.83
C LYS A 48 8.20 -32.97 -17.43
N VAL A 49 8.84 -31.96 -18.02
CA VAL A 49 10.29 -31.71 -18.01
C VAL A 49 10.74 -30.64 -17.00
N LEU A 50 9.85 -29.93 -16.31
CA LEU A 50 10.24 -28.89 -15.33
C LEU A 50 10.54 -29.42 -13.90
N LEU A 51 10.96 -30.68 -13.78
CA LEU A 51 11.71 -31.20 -12.63
C LEU A 51 13.23 -30.97 -12.74
N ASP A 52 13.68 -30.30 -13.81
CA ASP A 52 15.10 -30.02 -14.07
C ASP A 52 15.63 -28.77 -13.33
N ASP A 53 16.22 -29.00 -12.15
CA ASP A 53 17.57 -28.52 -11.84
C ASP A 53 18.23 -29.32 -10.69
N GLY A 54 18.00 -30.64 -10.66
CA GLY A 54 18.59 -31.53 -9.66
C GLY A 54 18.43 -33.00 -10.02
N TYR A 55 19.40 -33.54 -10.75
CA TYR A 55 19.54 -34.98 -11.02
C TYR A 55 19.55 -35.78 -9.70
N ASP A 56 18.46 -36.52 -9.41
CA ASP A 56 18.40 -37.49 -8.29
C ASP A 56 17.33 -38.58 -8.55
N GLU A 57 17.49 -39.78 -7.99
CA GLU A 57 16.60 -40.97 -8.14
C GLU A 57 15.12 -40.72 -7.75
N LEU A 58 14.79 -39.56 -7.17
CA LEU A 58 13.41 -39.13 -6.90
C LEU A 58 12.56 -38.91 -8.16
N ILE A 59 13.18 -38.60 -9.31
CA ILE A 59 12.48 -38.21 -10.55
C ILE A 59 11.65 -39.37 -11.13
N GLU A 60 12.14 -40.62 -11.12
CA GLU A 60 11.34 -41.77 -11.59
C GLU A 60 10.08 -41.95 -10.75
N LYS A 61 10.17 -41.70 -9.45
CA LYS A 61 9.04 -41.80 -8.53
C LYS A 61 8.04 -40.68 -8.76
N GLU A 62 8.48 -39.44 -8.96
CA GLU A 62 7.60 -38.30 -9.25
C GLU A 62 6.92 -38.40 -10.62
N ILE A 63 7.66 -38.84 -11.66
CA ILE A 63 7.09 -39.13 -12.98
C ILE A 63 6.03 -40.24 -12.89
N TYR A 64 6.30 -41.29 -12.12
CA TYR A 64 5.36 -42.39 -11.92
C TYR A 64 4.12 -41.97 -11.12
N GLU A 65 4.28 -41.07 -10.14
CA GLU A 65 3.15 -40.46 -9.44
C GLU A 65 2.31 -39.59 -10.41
N VAL A 66 2.93 -38.81 -11.29
CA VAL A 66 2.23 -38.01 -12.33
C VAL A 66 1.44 -38.90 -13.30
N GLU A 67 2.00 -40.03 -13.74
CA GLU A 67 1.30 -40.99 -14.61
C GLU A 67 0.11 -41.67 -13.94
N LYS A 68 0.16 -41.77 -12.60
CA LYS A 68 -0.91 -42.34 -11.77
C LYS A 68 -1.89 -41.31 -11.21
N MET A 69 -1.63 -40.01 -11.41
CA MET A 69 -2.53 -38.97 -10.94
C MET A 69 -3.89 -39.11 -11.61
N PRO A 70 -4.99 -38.83 -10.89
CA PRO A 70 -6.29 -38.72 -11.53
C PRO A 70 -6.25 -37.51 -12.47
N TYR A 71 -6.15 -37.77 -13.78
CA TYR A 71 -6.33 -36.73 -14.79
C TYR A 71 -7.66 -36.02 -14.55
N PHE A 72 -7.65 -34.68 -14.50
CA PHE A 72 -8.88 -33.92 -14.37
C PHE A 72 -9.62 -33.95 -15.70
N LYS A 73 -10.63 -34.82 -15.79
CA LYS A 73 -11.47 -34.94 -17.00
C LYS A 73 -12.34 -33.71 -17.22
N ASN A 74 -12.72 -33.03 -16.13
CA ASN A 74 -13.49 -31.79 -16.13
C ASN A 74 -13.22 -31.00 -14.84
N PHE A 75 -13.65 -29.74 -14.80
CA PHE A 75 -13.44 -28.90 -13.62
C PHE A 75 -14.38 -29.22 -12.44
N ASN A 76 -15.48 -29.95 -12.69
CA ASN A 76 -16.40 -30.44 -11.65
C ASN A 76 -15.76 -31.45 -10.69
N SER A 77 -14.62 -32.05 -11.04
CA SER A 77 -13.89 -32.93 -10.12
C SER A 77 -13.08 -32.18 -9.06
N PHE A 78 -12.95 -30.86 -9.18
CA PHE A 78 -12.24 -30.06 -8.19
C PHE A 78 -13.18 -29.55 -7.10
N ASN A 79 -12.73 -29.68 -5.85
CA ASN A 79 -13.41 -29.12 -4.69
C ASN A 79 -13.27 -27.59 -4.64
N SER A 80 -12.22 -27.05 -5.26
CA SER A 80 -11.98 -25.62 -5.38
C SER A 80 -11.08 -25.33 -6.57
N ILE A 81 -11.40 -24.28 -7.31
CA ILE A 81 -10.57 -23.75 -8.40
C ILE A 81 -10.15 -22.35 -7.99
N ARG A 82 -8.84 -22.09 -7.97
CA ARG A 82 -8.27 -20.77 -7.70
C ARG A 82 -7.51 -20.28 -8.93
N ILE A 83 -7.73 -19.02 -9.30
CA ILE A 83 -7.02 -18.34 -10.38
C ILE A 83 -6.25 -17.18 -9.75
N CYS A 84 -4.93 -17.25 -9.78
CA CYS A 84 -4.04 -16.22 -9.27
C CYS A 84 -3.65 -15.27 -10.40
N ILE A 85 -4.11 -14.03 -10.29
CA ILE A 85 -3.81 -12.98 -11.26
C ILE A 85 -2.54 -12.26 -10.80
N ASN A 86 -1.55 -12.17 -11.67
CA ASN A 86 -0.37 -11.33 -11.47
C ASN A 86 -0.40 -10.12 -12.42
N ARG A 87 0.63 -9.28 -12.37
CA ARG A 87 0.67 -8.00 -13.10
C ARG A 87 0.80 -8.15 -14.62
N ASP A 88 1.26 -9.30 -15.10
CA ASP A 88 1.65 -9.52 -16.50
C ASP A 88 0.52 -10.13 -17.35
N VAL A 89 -0.65 -10.37 -16.76
CA VAL A 89 -1.81 -10.94 -17.46
C VAL A 89 -2.48 -9.89 -18.35
N ASP A 90 -2.81 -10.26 -19.61
CA ASP A 90 -3.73 -9.47 -20.43
C ASP A 90 -5.15 -9.55 -19.84
N PHE A 91 -5.55 -8.45 -19.18
CA PHE A 91 -6.85 -8.34 -18.55
C PHE A 91 -8.02 -8.45 -19.53
N ASN A 92 -7.88 -8.06 -20.80
CA ASN A 92 -8.98 -8.18 -21.76
C ASN A 92 -9.28 -9.65 -22.08
N GLU A 93 -8.24 -10.45 -22.29
CA GLU A 93 -8.38 -11.89 -22.53
C GLU A 93 -8.91 -12.59 -21.28
N LEU A 94 -8.39 -12.22 -20.11
CA LEU A 94 -8.86 -12.73 -18.83
C LEU A 94 -10.33 -12.41 -18.58
N TYR A 95 -10.80 -11.19 -18.89
CA TYR A 95 -12.20 -10.81 -18.76
C TYR A 95 -13.09 -11.65 -19.68
N GLY A 96 -12.69 -11.83 -20.94
CA GLY A 96 -13.42 -12.68 -21.88
C GLY A 96 -13.54 -14.11 -21.38
N PHE A 97 -12.45 -14.66 -20.86
CA PHE A 97 -12.40 -16.00 -20.27
C PHE A 97 -13.32 -16.14 -19.06
N LEU A 98 -13.13 -15.30 -18.03
CA LEU A 98 -13.85 -15.44 -16.77
C LEU A 98 -15.36 -15.20 -16.95
N LYS A 99 -15.76 -14.28 -17.83
CA LYS A 99 -17.17 -13.98 -18.11
C LYS A 99 -17.97 -15.23 -18.49
N GLY A 100 -17.39 -16.08 -19.35
CA GLY A 100 -18.02 -17.31 -19.83
C GLY A 100 -17.73 -18.55 -18.99
N PHE A 101 -16.95 -18.43 -17.90
CA PHE A 101 -16.48 -19.59 -17.17
C PHE A 101 -17.62 -20.20 -16.33
N PRO A 102 -18.00 -21.48 -16.57
CA PRO A 102 -19.24 -22.05 -16.03
C PRO A 102 -19.09 -22.65 -14.62
N TYR A 103 -17.95 -22.42 -13.95
CA TYR A 103 -17.65 -23.00 -12.64
C TYR A 103 -17.37 -21.90 -11.62
N GLN A 104 -17.75 -22.13 -10.37
CA GLN A 104 -17.38 -21.23 -9.28
C GLN A 104 -15.86 -21.26 -9.07
N VAL A 105 -15.24 -20.09 -9.07
CA VAL A 105 -13.80 -19.92 -8.88
C VAL A 105 -13.52 -18.92 -7.76
N VAL A 106 -12.37 -19.09 -7.11
CA VAL A 106 -11.75 -18.06 -6.28
C VAL A 106 -10.73 -17.31 -7.14
N ILE A 107 -10.97 -16.03 -7.38
CA ILE A 107 -10.02 -15.15 -8.06
C ILE A 107 -9.14 -14.52 -6.97
N ASP A 108 -7.85 -14.81 -7.01
CA ASP A 108 -6.84 -14.22 -6.13
C ASP A 108 -6.34 -12.92 -6.76
N THR A 109 -6.66 -11.81 -6.11
CA THR A 109 -6.43 -10.44 -6.61
C THR A 109 -5.42 -9.68 -5.75
N ASP A 110 -4.63 -10.39 -4.95
CA ASP A 110 -3.74 -9.78 -3.98
C ASP A 110 -2.73 -8.80 -4.60
N ASP A 111 -2.24 -9.10 -5.81
CA ASP A 111 -1.26 -8.27 -6.53
C ASP A 111 -1.88 -7.39 -7.64
N VAL A 112 -3.20 -7.21 -7.63
CA VAL A 112 -3.96 -6.52 -8.69
C VAL A 112 -4.42 -5.14 -8.24
N ASP A 113 -4.26 -4.13 -9.11
CA ASP A 113 -4.78 -2.78 -8.87
C ASP A 113 -6.30 -2.78 -8.64
N LEU A 114 -6.76 -2.03 -7.64
CA LEU A 114 -8.16 -2.02 -7.24
C LEU A 114 -9.12 -1.53 -8.34
N THR A 115 -8.66 -0.72 -9.30
CA THR A 115 -9.46 -0.34 -10.48
C THR A 115 -9.70 -1.53 -11.39
N LEU A 116 -8.69 -2.40 -11.56
CA LEU A 116 -8.82 -3.64 -12.33
C LEU A 116 -9.65 -4.68 -11.56
N VAL A 117 -9.52 -4.76 -10.23
CA VAL A 117 -10.40 -5.58 -9.38
C VAL A 117 -11.85 -5.11 -9.51
N TYR A 118 -12.10 -3.80 -9.52
CA TYR A 118 -13.44 -3.26 -9.73
C TYR A 118 -14.02 -3.70 -11.07
N LYS A 119 -13.24 -3.57 -12.16
CA LYS A 119 -13.66 -4.05 -13.50
C LYS A 119 -14.00 -5.55 -13.49
N LEU A 120 -13.17 -6.38 -12.86
CA LEU A 120 -13.46 -7.80 -12.66
C LEU A 120 -14.80 -7.98 -11.95
N CYS A 121 -15.03 -7.29 -10.84
CA CYS A 121 -16.26 -7.44 -10.06
C CYS A 121 -17.53 -6.91 -10.77
N THR A 122 -17.38 -6.19 -11.89
CA THR A 122 -18.49 -5.68 -12.72
C THR A 122 -18.85 -6.55 -13.92
N LEU A 123 -18.11 -7.63 -14.18
CA LEU A 123 -18.40 -8.51 -15.31
C LEU A 123 -19.73 -9.26 -15.11
N ASP A 124 -20.39 -9.55 -16.23
CA ASP A 124 -21.61 -10.36 -16.28
C ASP A 124 -21.23 -11.86 -16.36
N TYR A 125 -20.90 -12.42 -15.20
CA TYR A 125 -20.42 -13.79 -15.06
C TYR A 125 -21.53 -14.83 -15.27
N ALA A 126 -21.19 -15.93 -15.96
CA ALA A 126 -22.05 -17.12 -16.01
C ALA A 126 -22.27 -17.73 -14.61
N VAL A 127 -21.22 -17.75 -13.77
CA VAL A 127 -21.27 -18.12 -12.36
C VAL A 127 -20.48 -17.09 -11.56
N GLU A 128 -21.08 -16.49 -10.54
CA GLU A 128 -20.43 -15.45 -9.74
C GLU A 128 -19.17 -16.00 -9.03
N PRO A 129 -18.00 -15.37 -9.24
CA PRO A 129 -16.78 -15.80 -8.58
C PRO A 129 -16.70 -15.28 -7.14
N LEU A 130 -15.87 -15.96 -6.37
CA LEU A 130 -15.38 -15.51 -5.09
C LEU A 130 -14.07 -14.75 -5.28
N ILE A 131 -13.81 -13.74 -4.45
CA ILE A 131 -12.66 -12.86 -4.50
C ILE A 131 -11.83 -13.02 -3.23
N LYS A 132 -10.55 -13.35 -3.41
CA LYS A 132 -9.51 -13.16 -2.39
C LYS A 132 -8.77 -11.85 -2.71
N ASN A 133 -8.64 -11.00 -1.71
CA ASN A 133 -7.97 -9.71 -1.83
C ASN A 133 -7.25 -9.36 -0.53
N ILE A 134 -6.07 -8.77 -0.62
CA ILE A 134 -5.22 -8.41 0.52
C ILE A 134 -5.92 -7.57 1.59
N TYR A 135 -6.93 -6.79 1.23
CA TYR A 135 -7.63 -5.92 2.19
C TYR A 135 -8.81 -6.58 2.89
N ASN A 136 -9.08 -7.87 2.63
CA ASN A 136 -10.11 -8.66 3.31
C ASN A 136 -9.47 -9.85 4.04
N THR A 137 -9.94 -10.12 5.26
CA THR A 137 -9.48 -11.29 6.03
C THR A 137 -10.15 -12.59 5.55
N GLU A 138 -11.21 -12.47 4.75
CA GLU A 138 -12.01 -13.58 4.25
C GLU A 138 -12.18 -13.50 2.73
N ILE A 139 -12.55 -14.63 2.13
CA ILE A 139 -12.93 -14.73 0.72
C ILE A 139 -14.41 -14.31 0.60
N ILE A 140 -14.71 -13.34 -0.26
CA ILE A 140 -16.04 -12.73 -0.41
C ILE A 140 -16.58 -12.91 -1.82
N THR A 141 -17.84 -12.57 -2.07
CA THR A 141 -18.39 -12.60 -3.44
C THR A 141 -17.92 -11.40 -4.26
N ALA A 142 -17.93 -11.54 -5.59
CA ALA A 142 -17.64 -10.41 -6.49
C ALA A 142 -18.62 -9.24 -6.29
N SER A 143 -19.91 -9.49 -6.04
CA SER A 143 -20.87 -8.43 -5.77
C SER A 143 -20.55 -7.68 -4.47
N GLU A 144 -20.17 -8.38 -3.40
CA GLU A 144 -19.80 -7.73 -2.14
C GLU A 144 -18.54 -6.86 -2.32
N MET A 145 -17.53 -7.39 -3.02
CA MET A 145 -16.32 -6.61 -3.33
C MET A 145 -16.65 -5.38 -4.18
N ARG A 146 -17.53 -5.51 -5.18
CA ARG A 146 -17.98 -4.40 -6.02
C ARG A 146 -18.64 -3.28 -5.20
N GLU A 147 -19.53 -3.63 -4.28
CA GLU A 147 -20.23 -2.65 -3.43
C GLU A 147 -19.26 -1.86 -2.56
N SER A 148 -18.30 -2.55 -1.93
CA SER A 148 -17.21 -1.94 -1.18
C SER A 148 -16.36 -1.02 -2.06
N LEU A 149 -15.91 -1.50 -3.22
CA LEU A 149 -15.07 -0.73 -4.13
C LEU A 149 -15.77 0.51 -4.68
N ASN A 150 -17.10 0.48 -4.89
CA ASN A 150 -17.86 1.67 -5.26
C ASN A 150 -17.73 2.80 -4.21
N VAL A 151 -17.77 2.46 -2.92
CA VAL A 151 -17.61 3.43 -1.83
C VAL A 151 -16.19 3.99 -1.84
N VAL A 152 -15.18 3.10 -1.91
CA VAL A 152 -13.76 3.48 -1.85
C VAL A 152 -13.37 4.32 -3.07
N LEU A 153 -13.74 3.90 -4.29
CA LEU A 153 -13.50 4.65 -5.53
C LEU A 153 -14.20 6.01 -5.51
N GLY A 154 -15.43 6.07 -5.01
CA GLY A 154 -16.17 7.32 -4.86
C GLY A 154 -15.49 8.31 -3.91
N PHE A 155 -14.85 7.81 -2.84
CA PHE A 155 -14.07 8.64 -1.93
C PHE A 155 -12.72 9.04 -2.54
N ALA A 156 -11.98 8.10 -3.14
CA ALA A 156 -10.71 8.35 -3.83
C ALA A 156 -10.87 9.41 -4.95
N GLY A 157 -11.96 9.35 -5.72
CA GLY A 157 -12.27 10.32 -6.76
C GLY A 157 -12.44 11.75 -6.25
N LYS A 158 -12.84 11.96 -4.98
CA LYS A 158 -12.93 13.29 -4.36
C LYS A 158 -11.55 13.86 -3.99
N LEU A 159 -10.60 12.99 -3.70
CA LEU A 159 -9.22 13.37 -3.35
C LEU A 159 -8.34 13.55 -4.59
N ASN A 160 -8.67 12.90 -5.70
CA ASN A 160 -7.87 12.94 -6.93
C ASN A 160 -8.28 14.07 -7.90
N ASP A 161 -8.69 15.24 -7.37
CA ASP A 161 -9.18 16.38 -8.17
C ASP A 161 -8.07 17.17 -8.91
N GLY A 162 -6.82 16.70 -8.80
CA GLY A 162 -5.62 17.26 -9.42
C GLY A 162 -5.06 18.52 -8.75
N LYS A 163 -5.63 18.99 -7.63
CA LYS A 163 -5.20 20.22 -6.95
C LYS A 163 -4.44 19.98 -5.66
N LEU A 164 -4.70 18.84 -5.02
CA LEU A 164 -4.06 18.46 -3.77
C LEU A 164 -2.72 17.76 -4.04
N SER A 165 -1.70 18.10 -3.26
CA SER A 165 -0.46 17.33 -3.20
C SER A 165 -0.68 16.01 -2.43
N ASP A 166 0.27 15.09 -2.49
CA ASP A 166 0.09 13.76 -1.91
C ASP A 166 -0.05 13.79 -0.38
N LEU A 167 0.74 14.61 0.32
CA LEU A 167 0.57 14.81 1.76
C LEU A 167 -0.79 15.44 2.12
N GLU A 168 -1.31 16.34 1.28
CA GLU A 168 -2.63 16.95 1.48
C GLU A 168 -3.74 15.91 1.32
N LYS A 169 -3.65 15.02 0.32
CA LYS A 169 -4.61 13.92 0.17
C LYS A 169 -4.56 12.99 1.39
N LEU A 170 -3.37 12.64 1.87
CA LEU A 170 -3.18 11.74 3.00
C LEU A 170 -3.77 12.30 4.30
N ILE A 171 -3.65 13.60 4.58
CA ILE A 171 -4.25 14.19 5.78
C ILE A 171 -5.78 14.30 5.70
N PHE A 172 -6.37 14.56 4.53
CA PHE A 172 -7.82 14.46 4.35
C PHE A 172 -8.33 13.03 4.57
N LEU A 173 -7.63 12.03 4.02
CA LEU A 173 -7.94 10.61 4.26
C LEU A 173 -7.81 10.27 5.75
N TYR A 174 -6.74 10.72 6.40
CA TYR A 174 -6.49 10.48 7.83
C TYR A 174 -7.59 11.09 8.71
N ASP A 175 -7.99 12.33 8.45
CA ASP A 175 -9.05 13.00 9.20
C ASP A 175 -10.41 12.37 8.96
N TYR A 176 -10.73 11.98 7.72
CA TYR A 176 -11.93 11.22 7.43
C TYR A 176 -11.99 9.94 8.26
N LEU A 177 -10.91 9.16 8.27
CA LEU A 177 -10.87 7.90 9.01
C LEU A 177 -11.01 8.11 10.51
N LYS A 178 -10.26 9.05 11.10
CA LYS A 178 -10.33 9.33 12.54
C LYS A 178 -11.71 9.72 13.06
N THR A 179 -12.63 10.17 12.20
CA THR A 179 -14.01 10.46 12.61
C THR A 179 -14.79 9.21 13.02
N ARG A 180 -14.37 8.04 12.53
CA ARG A 180 -14.98 6.76 12.87
C ARG A 180 -14.64 6.38 14.31
N ILE A 181 -15.58 5.71 14.96
CA ILE A 181 -15.42 5.24 16.33
C ILE A 181 -14.81 3.85 16.28
N TYR A 182 -13.71 3.65 17.01
CA TYR A 182 -13.16 2.30 17.19
C TYR A 182 -14.21 1.39 17.82
N LYS A 183 -14.56 0.32 17.12
CA LYS A 183 -15.57 -0.63 17.58
C LYS A 183 -15.29 -2.00 16.97
N GLU A 184 -14.93 -2.93 17.84
CA GLU A 184 -14.75 -4.34 17.48
C GLU A 184 -16.12 -5.04 17.42
N ASP A 185 -16.24 -5.96 16.47
CA ASP A 185 -17.41 -6.82 16.29
C ASP A 185 -17.09 -8.23 16.83
N GLU A 186 -18.12 -9.01 17.17
CA GLU A 186 -17.91 -10.41 17.62
C GLU A 186 -17.24 -11.25 16.54
N ASP A 187 -17.60 -10.97 15.28
CA ASP A 187 -16.91 -11.49 14.12
C ASP A 187 -15.84 -10.48 13.66
N TYR A 188 -14.59 -10.76 14.01
CA TYR A 188 -13.45 -9.86 13.74
C TYR A 188 -13.41 -9.38 12.29
N SER A 189 -13.75 -10.24 11.32
CA SER A 189 -13.78 -9.91 9.89
C SER A 189 -14.67 -8.70 9.58
N LYS A 190 -15.79 -8.54 10.30
CA LYS A 190 -16.72 -7.41 10.13
C LYS A 190 -16.14 -6.07 10.51
N SER A 191 -15.07 -6.07 11.30
CA SER A 191 -14.37 -4.88 11.75
C SER A 191 -12.98 -4.70 11.12
N ALA A 192 -12.50 -5.70 10.37
CA ALA A 192 -11.16 -5.73 9.79
C ALA A 192 -11.12 -5.76 8.25
N SER A 193 -12.08 -6.44 7.60
CA SER A 193 -12.14 -6.57 6.14
C SER A 193 -12.66 -5.29 5.49
N LEU A 194 -12.01 -4.84 4.42
CA LEU A 194 -12.40 -3.69 3.61
C LEU A 194 -13.88 -3.74 3.22
N SER A 195 -14.37 -4.91 2.79
CA SER A 195 -15.76 -5.08 2.35
C SER A 195 -16.80 -4.85 3.44
N LYS A 196 -16.42 -5.09 4.70
CA LYS A 196 -17.32 -4.94 5.85
C LYS A 196 -17.19 -3.56 6.47
N VAL A 197 -15.96 -3.05 6.62
CA VAL A 197 -15.75 -1.74 7.25
C VAL A 197 -16.25 -0.60 6.39
N THR A 198 -16.27 -0.74 5.06
CA THR A 198 -16.82 0.29 4.16
C THR A 198 -18.34 0.41 4.25
N LEU A 199 -19.03 -0.69 4.58
CA LEU A 199 -20.49 -0.79 4.59
C LEU A 199 -21.10 -0.77 6.01
N GLY A 200 -20.31 -1.06 7.04
CA GLY A 200 -20.74 -1.15 8.43
C GLY A 200 -20.13 -0.08 9.36
N ASP A 201 -20.61 -0.03 10.59
CA ASP A 201 -20.15 0.92 11.61
C ASP A 201 -18.92 0.44 12.40
N SER A 202 -18.71 -0.88 12.47
CA SER A 202 -17.60 -1.50 13.22
C SER A 202 -16.28 -1.36 12.46
N ILE A 203 -15.20 -1.02 13.16
CA ILE A 203 -13.85 -0.89 12.61
C ILE A 203 -12.80 -1.03 13.72
N VAL A 204 -11.78 -1.84 13.47
CA VAL A 204 -10.59 -2.01 14.33
C VAL A 204 -9.31 -1.64 13.60
N CYS A 205 -8.14 -1.77 14.25
CA CYS A 205 -6.84 -1.36 13.74
C CYS A 205 -6.55 -1.86 12.31
N LEU A 206 -6.80 -3.15 12.03
CA LEU A 206 -6.61 -3.72 10.70
C LEU A 206 -7.58 -3.13 9.67
N GLY A 207 -8.85 -2.89 10.06
CA GLY A 207 -9.83 -2.24 9.21
C GLY A 207 -9.46 -0.80 8.84
N TYR A 208 -8.91 -0.05 9.79
CA TYR A 208 -8.36 1.28 9.55
C TYR A 208 -7.19 1.24 8.56
N ALA A 209 -6.23 0.34 8.76
CA ALA A 209 -5.07 0.21 7.89
C ALA A 209 -5.45 -0.26 6.47
N ASN A 210 -6.37 -1.22 6.35
CA ASN A 210 -6.89 -1.71 5.08
C ASN A 210 -7.60 -0.59 4.30
N LEU A 211 -8.51 0.14 4.96
CA LEU A 211 -9.23 1.24 4.31
C LEU A 211 -8.30 2.41 3.93
N PHE A 212 -7.35 2.75 4.79
CA PHE A 212 -6.33 3.76 4.47
C PHE A 212 -5.53 3.35 3.23
N SER A 213 -4.97 2.14 3.24
CA SER A 213 -4.11 1.64 2.15
C SER A 213 -4.87 1.50 0.84
N ALA A 214 -6.11 0.99 0.88
CA ALA A 214 -6.96 0.86 -0.31
C ALA A 214 -7.24 2.22 -0.95
N VAL A 215 -7.61 3.24 -0.17
CA VAL A 215 -7.85 4.59 -0.72
C VAL A 215 -6.55 5.20 -1.22
N ALA A 216 -5.45 5.12 -0.46
CA ALA A 216 -4.17 5.73 -0.81
C ALA A 216 -3.62 5.18 -2.13
N ASN A 217 -3.66 3.85 -2.34
CA ASN A 217 -3.25 3.25 -3.60
C ASN A 217 -4.13 3.71 -4.78
N LEU A 218 -5.46 3.83 -4.59
CA LEU A 218 -6.37 4.31 -5.63
C LEU A 218 -6.15 5.77 -6.05
N ILE A 219 -5.57 6.60 -5.17
CA ILE A 219 -5.19 7.99 -5.49
C ILE A 219 -3.73 8.11 -5.95
N GLY A 220 -3.07 6.98 -6.20
CA GLY A 220 -1.72 6.92 -6.76
C GLY A 220 -0.59 7.03 -5.74
N ILE A 221 -0.85 6.85 -4.44
CA ILE A 221 0.16 6.90 -3.37
C ILE A 221 0.43 5.46 -2.89
N PRO A 222 1.56 4.84 -3.27
CA PRO A 222 1.87 3.47 -2.90
C PRO A 222 1.83 3.31 -1.37
N THR A 223 1.01 2.38 -0.89
CA THR A 223 0.78 2.20 0.55
C THR A 223 0.56 0.74 0.91
N ASP A 224 1.30 0.27 1.91
CA ASP A 224 1.16 -1.09 2.45
C ASP A 224 0.52 -1.06 3.84
N VAL A 225 -0.11 -2.18 4.22
CA VAL A 225 -0.54 -2.42 5.60
C VAL A 225 0.65 -2.96 6.37
N LYS A 226 0.91 -2.36 7.54
CA LYS A 226 1.95 -2.78 8.46
C LYS A 226 1.37 -3.47 9.68
N ILE A 227 1.76 -4.72 9.92
CA ILE A 227 1.24 -5.54 11.02
C ILE A 227 2.26 -5.62 12.16
N TYR A 228 1.76 -5.45 13.38
CA TYR A 228 2.50 -5.61 14.62
C TYR A 228 1.91 -6.75 15.45
N GLU A 229 2.78 -7.57 16.00
CA GLU A 229 2.43 -8.56 17.02
C GLU A 229 2.85 -8.08 18.39
N ASN A 230 2.05 -8.40 19.41
CA ASN A 230 2.46 -8.23 20.79
C ASN A 230 3.39 -9.39 21.18
N VAL A 231 4.63 -9.07 21.53
CA VAL A 231 5.66 -10.06 21.85
C VAL A 231 5.41 -10.79 23.18
N LEU A 232 4.52 -10.26 24.03
CA LEU A 232 4.11 -10.88 25.29
C LEU A 232 2.79 -11.66 25.16
N GLU A 233 1.92 -11.28 24.23
CA GLU A 233 0.57 -11.84 24.05
C GLU A 233 0.29 -12.14 22.57
N ARG A 234 0.51 -13.38 22.14
CA ARG A 234 0.43 -13.79 20.71
C ARG A 234 -0.92 -13.57 20.02
N HIS A 235 -1.99 -13.27 20.76
CA HIS A 235 -3.33 -12.99 20.21
C HIS A 235 -3.69 -11.49 20.22
N ASN A 236 -2.75 -10.65 20.60
CA ASN A 236 -2.90 -9.22 20.65
C ASN A 236 -1.90 -8.61 19.64
N GLY A 237 -2.34 -7.60 18.91
CA GLY A 237 -1.55 -7.03 17.83
C GLY A 237 -2.08 -5.66 17.44
N HIS A 238 -1.46 -5.06 16.44
CA HIS A 238 -1.86 -3.77 15.92
C HIS A 238 -1.58 -3.66 14.43
N ALA A 239 -2.24 -2.73 13.76
CA ALA A 239 -2.01 -2.47 12.35
C ALA A 239 -2.03 -0.96 12.07
N SER A 240 -1.18 -0.54 11.14
CA SER A 240 -1.08 0.82 10.62
C SER A 240 -0.81 0.81 9.12
N ALA A 241 -0.79 1.97 8.47
CA ALA A 241 -0.48 2.08 7.05
C ALA A 241 0.91 2.71 6.86
N ILE A 242 1.67 2.23 5.88
CA ILE A 242 2.99 2.77 5.50
C ILE A 242 2.94 3.25 4.05
N SER A 243 3.09 4.55 3.82
CA SER A 243 3.00 5.17 2.50
C SER A 243 4.35 5.65 2.01
N TYR A 244 4.62 5.43 0.74
CA TYR A 244 5.75 5.98 0.00
C TYR A 244 5.31 7.34 -0.56
N VAL A 245 5.91 8.42 -0.04
CA VAL A 245 5.47 9.79 -0.31
C VAL A 245 6.51 10.50 -1.16
N ASN A 246 6.04 11.08 -2.27
CA ASN A 246 6.79 11.96 -3.14
C ASN A 246 6.04 13.31 -3.27
N ASP A 247 6.39 14.29 -2.44
CA ASP A 247 5.67 15.56 -2.36
C ASP A 247 6.60 16.76 -2.49
N ASP A 248 6.69 17.30 -3.71
CA ASP A 248 7.46 18.50 -4.05
C ASP A 248 6.96 19.76 -3.33
N LYS A 249 5.66 19.85 -3.01
CA LYS A 249 5.07 21.06 -2.41
C LYS A 249 5.64 21.28 -1.00
N TYR A 250 5.85 20.19 -0.27
CA TYR A 250 6.43 20.20 1.07
C TYR A 250 7.89 19.73 1.12
N ASN A 251 8.49 19.41 -0.04
CA ASN A 251 9.86 18.90 -0.18
C ASN A 251 10.08 17.67 0.71
N PHE A 252 9.16 16.70 0.61
CA PHE A 252 9.22 15.45 1.35
C PHE A 252 9.27 14.26 0.38
N HIS A 253 10.38 13.53 0.44
CA HIS A 253 10.64 12.33 -0.37
C HIS A 253 11.08 11.22 0.60
N GLY A 254 10.19 10.29 0.89
CA GLY A 254 10.46 9.24 1.86
C GLY A 254 9.24 8.44 2.26
N VAL A 255 9.38 7.65 3.32
CA VAL A 255 8.35 6.73 3.78
C VAL A 255 7.77 7.22 5.10
N LEU A 256 6.44 7.23 5.20
CA LEU A 256 5.71 7.69 6.38
C LEU A 256 4.72 6.63 6.84
N GLU A 257 4.60 6.48 8.16
CA GLU A 257 3.65 5.60 8.81
C GLU A 257 2.49 6.41 9.42
N PHE A 258 1.27 5.90 9.22
CA PHE A 258 0.00 6.52 9.61
C PHE A 258 -0.81 5.57 10.48
N ASP A 259 -1.23 6.02 11.65
CA ASP A 259 -2.04 5.24 12.60
C ASP A 259 -3.33 5.97 13.02
N PRO A 260 -4.34 6.03 12.13
CA PRO A 260 -5.59 6.73 12.44
C PRO A 260 -6.33 6.07 13.60
N THR A 261 -6.10 4.79 13.88
CA THR A 261 -6.73 4.04 14.97
C THR A 261 -6.45 4.68 16.32
N TRP A 262 -5.19 5.01 16.61
CA TRP A 262 -4.83 5.57 17.91
C TRP A 262 -5.25 7.04 18.07
N ASP A 263 -5.30 7.79 16.98
CA ASP A 263 -5.80 9.17 16.97
C ASP A 263 -7.33 9.27 16.76
N SER A 264 -8.02 8.14 16.55
CA SER A 264 -9.46 8.09 16.27
C SER A 264 -10.35 8.54 17.43
N LYS A 265 -11.56 8.95 17.05
CA LYS A 265 -12.67 9.26 17.94
C LYS A 265 -13.01 8.07 18.83
N LYS A 266 -13.03 8.29 20.15
CA LYS A 266 -13.29 7.20 21.11
C LYS A 266 -14.78 6.91 21.32
N ASP A 267 -15.61 7.94 21.27
CA ASP A 267 -17.07 7.82 21.38
C ASP A 267 -17.76 9.03 20.74
N LYS A 268 -19.09 9.05 20.70
CA LYS A 268 -19.87 10.13 20.05
C LYS A 268 -19.62 11.53 20.64
N LYS A 269 -19.25 11.63 21.92
CA LYS A 269 -19.01 12.88 22.66
C LYS A 269 -17.55 13.34 22.55
N ASP A 270 -16.64 12.48 22.11
CA ASP A 270 -15.24 12.85 21.91
C ASP A 270 -15.10 13.83 20.75
N THR A 271 -14.73 15.07 21.08
CA THR A 271 -14.41 16.13 20.12
C THR A 271 -12.90 16.37 20.00
N ARG A 272 -12.09 15.76 20.88
CA ARG A 272 -10.64 16.01 20.94
C ARG A 272 -9.88 15.32 19.80
N PHE A 273 -10.45 14.26 19.23
CA PHE A 273 -9.87 13.52 18.10
C PHE A 273 -9.53 14.42 16.90
N VAL A 274 -10.29 15.51 16.69
CA VAL A 274 -10.05 16.48 15.60
C VAL A 274 -8.62 17.01 15.65
N SER A 275 -8.10 17.26 16.85
CA SER A 275 -6.76 17.82 17.08
C SER A 275 -5.68 16.75 17.32
N ASN A 276 -6.01 15.45 17.26
CA ASN A 276 -5.05 14.37 17.51
C ASN A 276 -4.29 13.98 16.22
N TYR A 277 -2.98 14.23 16.19
CA TYR A 277 -2.09 13.84 15.09
C TYR A 277 -0.79 13.22 15.60
N TYR A 278 -0.87 12.54 16.74
CA TYR A 278 0.32 11.96 17.36
C TYR A 278 0.95 10.85 16.51
N TRP A 279 0.14 10.22 15.66
CA TRP A 279 0.56 9.12 14.80
C TRP A 279 0.36 9.41 13.32
N PHE A 280 0.29 10.70 12.97
CA PHE A 280 0.24 11.14 11.59
C PHE A 280 1.66 11.27 11.01
N GLY A 281 1.96 10.45 10.01
CA GLY A 281 3.15 10.57 9.18
C GLY A 281 4.45 10.56 9.98
N LEU A 282 4.62 9.58 10.87
CA LEU A 282 5.88 9.36 11.58
C LEU A 282 6.82 8.55 10.69
N SER A 283 8.14 8.71 10.82
CA SER A 283 9.06 7.81 10.15
C SER A 283 8.85 6.38 10.67
N PRO A 284 8.85 5.36 9.81
CA PRO A 284 8.64 3.97 10.22
C PRO A 284 9.54 3.52 11.37
N VAL A 285 10.82 3.94 11.35
CA VAL A 285 11.78 3.64 12.44
C VAL A 285 11.33 4.26 13.77
N TYR A 286 10.91 5.53 13.76
CA TYR A 286 10.46 6.21 14.97
C TYR A 286 9.11 5.67 15.48
N SER A 287 8.18 5.36 14.58
CA SER A 287 6.89 4.75 14.93
C SER A 287 7.08 3.40 15.62
N GLU A 288 7.98 2.57 15.09
CA GLU A 288 8.35 1.30 15.71
C GLU A 288 8.92 1.47 17.12
N GLU A 289 9.86 2.40 17.33
CA GLU A 289 10.39 2.69 18.67
C GLU A 289 9.30 3.11 19.66
N CYS A 290 8.29 3.86 19.20
CA CYS A 290 7.14 4.21 20.01
C CYS A 290 6.25 3.00 20.33
N LYS A 291 6.04 2.11 19.34
CA LYS A 291 5.22 0.90 19.46
C LYS A 291 5.86 -0.19 20.32
N LYS A 292 7.20 -0.29 20.32
CA LYS A 292 7.96 -1.19 21.20
C LYS A 292 7.66 -0.96 22.68
N ARG A 293 7.38 0.28 23.09
CA ARG A 293 6.98 0.62 24.47
C ARG A 293 5.65 -0.02 24.89
N ASN A 294 4.83 -0.43 23.93
CA ASN A 294 3.59 -1.19 24.12
C ASN A 294 3.79 -2.69 23.83
N ASN A 295 5.03 -3.19 23.83
CA ASN A 295 5.40 -4.57 23.51
C ASN A 295 5.03 -5.00 22.08
N LEU A 296 4.88 -4.05 21.16
CA LEU A 296 4.57 -4.34 19.76
C LEU A 296 5.85 -4.40 18.94
N ALA A 297 5.99 -5.47 18.16
CA ALA A 297 7.06 -5.64 17.18
C ALA A 297 6.45 -5.88 15.78
N PRO A 298 7.06 -5.36 14.70
CA PRO A 298 6.58 -5.64 13.36
C PRO A 298 6.64 -7.13 13.07
N LEU A 299 5.53 -7.70 12.58
CA LEU A 299 5.43 -9.12 12.23
C LEU A 299 6.40 -9.48 11.11
N ASN A 300 6.47 -8.61 10.10
CA ASN A 300 7.33 -8.81 8.94
C ASN A 300 8.41 -7.74 8.86
N ALA A 301 9.65 -8.17 8.62
CA ALA A 301 10.77 -7.29 8.32
C ALA A 301 10.54 -6.41 7.06
N ARG A 302 9.55 -6.77 6.21
CA ARG A 302 9.22 -6.08 4.96
C ARG A 302 8.79 -4.62 5.17
N GLU A 303 8.03 -4.33 6.23
CA GLU A 303 7.39 -3.03 6.46
C GLU A 303 8.23 -2.08 7.36
N SER A 304 9.46 -2.49 7.69
CA SER A 304 10.41 -1.79 8.58
C SER A 304 11.64 -1.23 7.83
N GLY A 305 11.57 -1.15 6.51
CA GLY A 305 12.74 -0.94 5.64
C GLY A 305 13.63 -2.19 5.51
N ARG A 306 13.53 -3.18 6.39
CA ARG A 306 14.42 -4.36 6.37
C ARG A 306 14.16 -5.35 5.23
N ARG A 307 13.18 -5.07 4.36
CA ARG A 307 12.87 -5.87 3.15
C ARG A 307 14.12 -6.18 2.33
N LEU A 308 15.03 -5.22 2.23
CA LEU A 308 16.19 -5.33 1.36
C LEU A 308 17.43 -5.90 2.03
N PHE A 309 17.39 -6.18 3.33
CA PHE A 309 18.56 -6.70 4.07
C PHE A 309 19.08 -8.01 3.49
N TRP A 310 18.19 -8.86 2.98
CA TRP A 310 18.61 -10.08 2.29
C TRP A 310 19.43 -9.78 1.02
N TYR A 311 19.02 -8.80 0.21
CA TYR A 311 19.77 -8.40 -0.98
C TYR A 311 21.11 -7.75 -0.63
N PHE A 312 21.15 -6.91 0.41
CA PHE A 312 22.40 -6.32 0.91
C PHE A 312 23.36 -7.38 1.45
N ASN A 313 22.87 -8.31 2.29
CA ASN A 313 23.67 -9.40 2.84
C ASN A 313 24.26 -10.29 1.75
N ASN A 314 23.47 -10.67 0.73
CA ASN A 314 23.98 -11.42 -0.41
C ASN A 314 25.11 -10.69 -1.14
N CYS A 315 25.01 -9.35 -1.27
CA CYS A 315 26.06 -8.55 -1.87
C CYS A 315 27.32 -8.49 -0.99
N TYR A 316 27.18 -8.35 0.33
CA TYR A 316 28.30 -8.39 1.27
C TYR A 316 29.02 -9.74 1.24
N GLU A 317 28.26 -10.84 1.32
CA GLU A 317 28.81 -12.20 1.23
C GLU A 317 29.57 -12.39 -0.08
N LEU A 318 29.01 -11.94 -1.21
CA LEU A 318 29.67 -12.01 -2.52
C LEU A 318 30.99 -11.23 -2.58
N ILE A 319 31.08 -10.10 -1.87
CA ILE A 319 32.31 -9.30 -1.78
C ILE A 319 33.34 -9.98 -0.87
N ASP A 320 32.90 -10.46 0.29
CA ASP A 320 33.77 -11.04 1.33
C ASP A 320 34.40 -12.38 0.89
N ILE A 321 33.67 -13.21 0.13
CA ILE A 321 34.22 -14.47 -0.39
C ILE A 321 35.34 -14.26 -1.42
N GLY A 322 35.49 -13.05 -1.98
CA GLY A 322 36.55 -12.68 -2.92
C GLY A 322 36.65 -13.57 -4.17
N TYR A 323 35.70 -14.48 -4.36
CA TYR A 323 35.81 -15.62 -5.27
C TYR A 323 35.27 -15.28 -6.64
N ILE A 324 35.85 -15.95 -7.63
CA ILE A 324 35.59 -15.93 -9.07
C ILE A 324 34.19 -16.52 -9.32
N ALA A 325 33.14 -15.87 -8.81
CA ALA A 325 31.81 -16.12 -9.34
C ALA A 325 31.82 -15.63 -10.79
N ASN A 326 31.39 -16.49 -11.72
CA ASN A 326 31.14 -16.14 -13.12
C ASN A 326 30.56 -14.71 -13.17
N ASP A 327 31.11 -13.83 -14.01
CA ASP A 327 30.67 -12.43 -14.13
C ASP A 327 29.14 -12.33 -14.27
N GLN A 328 28.50 -13.31 -14.90
CA GLN A 328 27.04 -13.41 -14.99
C GLN A 328 26.36 -13.55 -13.62
N PHE A 329 26.87 -14.35 -12.70
CA PHE A 329 26.30 -14.50 -11.37
C PHE A 329 26.46 -13.21 -10.55
N ARG A 330 27.64 -12.57 -10.62
CA ARG A 330 27.88 -11.28 -9.96
C ARG A 330 26.93 -10.21 -10.48
N GLN A 331 26.80 -10.11 -11.81
CA GLN A 331 25.87 -9.19 -12.46
C GLN A 331 24.42 -9.45 -12.06
N ARG A 332 23.99 -10.71 -11.89
CA ARG A 332 22.65 -11.04 -11.41
C ARG A 332 22.41 -10.57 -9.97
N VAL A 333 23.34 -10.83 -9.04
CA VAL A 333 23.18 -10.48 -7.62
C VAL A 333 23.12 -8.96 -7.44
N PHE A 334 24.11 -8.23 -7.96
CA PHE A 334 24.12 -6.76 -7.87
C PHE A 334 23.00 -6.14 -8.71
N GLY A 335 22.74 -6.68 -9.90
CA GLY A 335 21.66 -6.23 -10.78
C GLY A 335 20.31 -6.31 -10.09
N ARG A 336 20.03 -7.40 -9.37
CA ARG A 336 18.77 -7.55 -8.62
C ARG A 336 18.67 -6.57 -7.45
N LEU A 337 19.75 -6.33 -6.70
CA LEU A 337 19.76 -5.29 -5.66
C LEU A 337 19.43 -3.91 -6.29
N PHE A 338 20.09 -3.55 -7.38
CA PHE A 338 19.87 -2.27 -8.03
C PHE A 338 18.46 -2.12 -8.60
N GLU A 339 17.94 -3.15 -9.26
CA GLU A 339 16.56 -3.17 -9.78
C GLU A 339 15.55 -2.88 -8.67
N VAL A 340 15.67 -3.60 -7.54
CA VAL A 340 14.75 -3.43 -6.42
C VAL A 340 14.94 -2.07 -5.74
N LEU A 341 16.17 -1.59 -5.55
CA LEU A 341 16.42 -0.27 -4.98
C LEU A 341 15.92 0.86 -5.87
N THR A 342 16.13 0.76 -7.19
CA THR A 342 15.58 1.72 -8.16
C THR A 342 14.07 1.81 -8.00
N ALA A 343 13.37 0.68 -7.97
CA ALA A 343 11.92 0.65 -7.79
C ALA A 343 11.48 1.29 -6.46
N GLU A 344 12.22 1.09 -5.36
CA GLU A 344 11.89 1.74 -4.07
C GLU A 344 12.14 3.25 -4.09
N PHE A 345 13.24 3.73 -4.70
CA PHE A 345 13.53 5.15 -4.81
C PHE A 345 12.60 5.89 -5.77
N GLU A 346 12.18 5.25 -6.87
CA GLU A 346 11.21 5.81 -7.81
C GLU A 346 9.86 6.07 -7.14
N LYS A 347 9.39 5.17 -6.25
CA LYS A 347 8.13 5.36 -5.51
C LYS A 347 8.10 6.65 -4.68
N VAL A 348 9.25 7.08 -4.17
CA VAL A 348 9.38 8.28 -3.31
C VAL A 348 10.01 9.47 -4.04
N GLY A 349 10.35 9.33 -5.32
CA GLY A 349 11.04 10.38 -6.09
C GLY A 349 12.42 10.75 -5.53
N TYR A 350 13.16 9.78 -4.98
CA TYR A 350 14.44 10.06 -4.31
C TYR A 350 15.63 10.06 -5.29
N GLU A 351 15.77 11.17 -6.02
CA GLU A 351 16.78 11.38 -7.08
C GLU A 351 18.24 11.17 -6.64
N GLU A 352 18.55 11.51 -5.39
CA GLU A 352 19.89 11.27 -4.83
C GLU A 352 20.22 9.78 -4.80
N GLY A 353 19.26 8.95 -4.38
CA GLY A 353 19.39 7.50 -4.37
C GLY A 353 19.58 6.91 -5.77
N LEU A 354 18.79 7.38 -6.74
CA LEU A 354 18.91 6.97 -8.15
C LEU A 354 20.29 7.31 -8.73
N THR A 355 20.80 8.51 -8.44
CA THR A 355 22.13 8.96 -8.87
C THR A 355 23.24 8.10 -8.26
N ILE A 356 23.10 7.71 -6.98
CA ILE A 356 24.06 6.84 -6.29
C ILE A 356 24.09 5.44 -6.94
N ILE A 357 22.93 4.87 -7.27
CA ILE A 357 22.83 3.58 -7.96
C ILE A 357 23.59 3.62 -9.30
N GLU A 358 23.29 4.61 -10.15
CA GLU A 358 23.92 4.72 -11.47
C GLU A 358 25.44 4.86 -11.37
N ARG A 359 25.91 5.68 -10.43
CA ARG A 359 27.35 5.86 -10.17
C ARG A 359 28.04 4.58 -9.72
N ILE A 360 27.39 3.77 -8.89
CA ILE A 360 27.97 2.51 -8.40
C ILE A 360 27.93 1.44 -9.50
N ARG A 361 26.81 1.37 -10.24
CA ARG A 361 26.60 0.45 -11.35
C ARG A 361 27.63 0.64 -12.46
N SER A 362 28.13 1.85 -12.68
CA SER A 362 29.14 2.16 -13.69
C SER A 362 30.58 1.83 -13.30
N LYS A 363 30.84 1.31 -12.09
CA LYS A 363 32.21 1.00 -11.64
C LYS A 363 32.70 -0.33 -12.19
N ASP A 364 34.00 -0.38 -12.50
CA ASP A 364 34.68 -1.64 -12.88
C ASP A 364 34.69 -2.67 -11.75
N SER A 365 34.68 -2.21 -10.49
CA SER A 365 34.53 -3.07 -9.32
C SER A 365 33.68 -2.40 -8.25
N ILE A 366 32.70 -3.16 -7.75
CA ILE A 366 31.84 -2.79 -6.62
C ILE A 366 32.51 -3.30 -5.36
N VAL A 367 32.73 -2.41 -4.39
CA VAL A 367 33.36 -2.74 -3.10
C VAL A 367 32.37 -2.63 -1.94
N LYS A 368 32.76 -3.14 -0.77
CA LYS A 368 31.90 -3.16 0.42
C LYS A 368 31.30 -1.79 0.75
N ASN A 369 32.12 -0.74 0.73
CA ASN A 369 31.68 0.63 1.01
C ASN A 369 30.61 1.15 0.03
N ASP A 370 30.53 0.60 -1.19
CA ASP A 370 29.48 0.97 -2.14
C ASP A 370 28.13 0.41 -1.71
N ILE A 371 28.12 -0.84 -1.24
CA ILE A 371 26.92 -1.50 -0.71
C ILE A 371 26.50 -0.85 0.61
N GLU A 372 27.45 -0.51 1.49
CA GLU A 372 27.17 0.24 2.73
C GLU A 372 26.55 1.61 2.46
N LEU A 373 27.03 2.32 1.43
CA LEU A 373 26.44 3.58 1.03
C LEU A 373 24.99 3.40 0.55
N LEU A 374 24.73 2.41 -0.32
CA LEU A 374 23.37 2.13 -0.80
C LEU A 374 22.43 1.75 0.35
N GLU A 375 22.90 0.94 1.30
CA GLU A 375 22.14 0.56 2.48
C GLU A 375 21.78 1.77 3.33
N GLN A 376 22.74 2.64 3.63
CA GLN A 376 22.50 3.87 4.40
C GLN A 376 21.55 4.83 3.67
N THR A 377 21.74 5.01 2.36
CA THR A 377 20.86 5.83 1.52
C THR A 377 19.43 5.27 1.48
N TYR A 378 19.27 3.95 1.46
CA TYR A 378 17.96 3.33 1.53
C TYR A 378 17.32 3.41 2.92
N LEU A 379 18.10 3.30 4.00
CA LEU A 379 17.58 3.49 5.35
C LEU A 379 17.14 4.93 5.62
N SER A 380 17.81 5.92 5.01
CA SER A 380 17.50 7.34 5.23
C SER A 380 16.05 7.69 4.85
N ILE A 381 15.47 7.06 3.82
CA ILE A 381 14.08 7.29 3.42
C ILE A 381 13.06 6.72 4.44
N PHE A 382 13.45 5.76 5.28
CA PHE A 382 12.62 5.21 6.38
C PHE A 382 12.85 5.91 7.72
N GLU A 383 13.92 6.68 7.85
CA GLU A 383 14.25 7.47 9.04
C GLU A 383 13.74 8.91 8.94
N ASN A 384 13.53 9.40 7.71
CA ASN A 384 13.06 10.75 7.43
C ASN A 384 11.66 11.01 8.04
N ASN A 385 11.58 11.98 8.94
CA ASN A 385 10.34 12.39 9.58
C ASN A 385 9.77 13.64 8.91
N LEU A 386 8.45 13.71 8.80
CA LEU A 386 7.78 14.97 8.45
C LEU A 386 8.05 16.00 9.56
N GLY A 387 8.85 17.02 9.25
CA GLY A 387 9.27 18.04 10.21
C GLY A 387 8.12 18.94 10.67
N TYR A 388 8.35 19.67 11.77
CA TYR A 388 7.38 20.61 12.33
C TYR A 388 6.90 21.66 11.31
N ASP A 389 7.82 22.24 10.55
CA ASP A 389 7.51 23.33 9.63
C ASP A 389 6.70 22.84 8.42
N GLU A 390 7.06 21.67 7.89
CA GLU A 390 6.32 20.98 6.83
C GLU A 390 4.91 20.63 7.33
N PHE A 391 4.80 20.02 8.52
CA PHE A 391 3.51 19.64 9.09
C PHE A 391 2.63 20.86 9.42
N LEU A 392 3.20 21.93 9.99
CA LEU A 392 2.47 23.16 10.30
C LEU A 392 1.85 23.78 9.03
N ARG A 393 2.64 23.86 7.96
CA ARG A 393 2.19 24.36 6.65
C ARG A 393 1.14 23.46 6.03
N LEU A 394 1.34 22.14 6.10
CA LEU A 394 0.40 21.12 5.62
C LEU A 394 -0.94 21.25 6.34
N LEU A 395 -0.92 21.21 7.67
CA LEU A 395 -2.11 21.31 8.49
C LEU A 395 -2.84 22.63 8.24
N TYR A 396 -2.12 23.76 8.17
CA TYR A 396 -2.74 25.05 7.88
C TYR A 396 -3.45 25.06 6.52
N PHE A 397 -2.85 24.52 5.47
CA PHE A 397 -3.49 24.42 4.16
C PHE A 397 -4.79 23.60 4.21
N VAL A 398 -4.77 22.46 4.89
CA VAL A 398 -5.91 21.56 4.98
C VAL A 398 -7.06 22.18 5.77
N ARG A 399 -6.75 22.81 6.92
CA ARG A 399 -7.76 23.51 7.72
C ARG A 399 -8.41 24.68 6.98
N ARG A 400 -7.69 25.36 6.08
CA ARG A 400 -8.29 26.38 5.19
C ARG A 400 -9.32 25.78 4.24
N SER A 401 -9.01 24.62 3.68
CA SER A 401 -9.92 23.91 2.79
C SER A 401 -11.15 23.43 3.55
N GLU A 402 -10.97 22.79 4.71
CA GLU A 402 -12.10 22.40 5.57
C GLU A 402 -12.95 23.59 5.98
N TYR A 403 -12.35 24.73 6.31
CA TYR A 403 -13.08 25.95 6.62
C TYR A 403 -13.98 26.42 5.48
N VAL A 404 -13.52 26.31 4.23
CA VAL A 404 -14.31 26.67 3.05
C VAL A 404 -15.44 25.66 2.81
N PHE A 405 -15.17 24.36 2.98
CA PHE A 405 -16.09 23.30 2.57
C PHE A 405 -17.03 22.79 3.66
N ASN A 406 -16.65 22.91 4.94
CA ASN A 406 -17.41 22.52 6.11
C ASN A 406 -17.97 23.76 6.82
N ASP A 407 -19.30 23.84 6.92
CA ASP A 407 -19.97 24.99 7.51
C ASP A 407 -19.72 25.13 9.02
N ASP A 408 -19.51 24.02 9.72
CA ASP A 408 -19.31 23.99 11.17
C ASP A 408 -17.85 24.19 11.59
N TYR A 409 -16.90 24.06 10.65
CA TYR A 409 -15.48 24.21 10.96
C TYR A 409 -15.08 25.68 11.13
N LYS A 410 -14.26 25.96 12.16
CA LYS A 410 -13.71 27.29 12.44
C LYS A 410 -12.20 27.27 12.25
N LEU A 411 -11.70 28.15 11.37
CA LEU A 411 -10.26 28.33 11.19
C LEU A 411 -9.66 29.13 12.35
N ASP A 412 -8.80 28.47 13.12
CA ASP A 412 -8.04 29.03 14.23
C ASP A 412 -6.54 28.69 14.06
N PHE A 413 -5.73 29.73 13.87
CA PHE A 413 -4.29 29.57 13.67
C PHE A 413 -3.58 29.08 14.94
N GLU A 414 -4.02 29.53 16.12
CA GLU A 414 -3.38 29.15 17.37
C GLU A 414 -3.62 27.66 17.68
N ASP A 415 -4.80 27.12 17.37
CA ASP A 415 -5.05 25.69 17.48
C ASP A 415 -4.15 24.88 16.53
N ILE A 416 -3.96 25.35 15.28
CA ILE A 416 -3.07 24.72 14.29
C ILE A 416 -1.62 24.68 14.79
N VAL A 417 -1.13 25.77 15.37
CA VAL A 417 0.20 25.84 16.01
C VAL A 417 0.27 24.86 17.18
N ASN A 418 -0.73 24.83 18.06
CA ASN A 418 -0.74 23.95 19.22
C ASN A 418 -0.83 22.45 18.85
N ILE A 419 -1.56 22.09 17.79
CA ILE A 419 -1.55 20.73 17.24
C ILE A 419 -0.15 20.37 16.75
N SER A 420 0.46 21.26 15.95
CA SER A 420 1.79 21.03 15.37
C SER A 420 2.85 20.86 16.45
N ARG A 421 2.82 21.70 17.49
CA ARG A 421 3.75 21.63 18.64
C ARG A 421 3.56 20.34 19.42
N ARG A 422 2.31 19.92 19.67
CA ARG A 422 2.03 18.65 20.36
C ARG A 422 2.54 17.44 19.57
N ARG A 423 2.38 17.43 18.25
CA ARG A 423 2.96 16.36 17.40
C ARG A 423 4.49 16.36 17.51
N GLU A 424 5.13 17.51 17.34
CA GLU A 424 6.59 17.63 17.38
C GLU A 424 7.17 17.27 18.75
N THR A 425 6.56 17.71 19.85
CA THR A 425 7.02 17.34 21.20
C THR A 425 7.06 15.83 21.41
N ARG A 426 6.18 15.09 20.73
CA ARG A 426 6.21 13.64 20.74
C ARG A 426 7.32 13.14 19.82
N ALA A 427 7.27 13.51 18.53
CA ALA A 427 8.17 13.01 17.49
C ALA A 427 9.64 13.33 17.73
N ASN A 428 9.95 14.56 18.14
CA ASN A 428 11.32 15.06 18.33
C ASN A 428 11.39 16.17 19.40
N PHE A 429 11.26 15.78 20.68
CA PHE A 429 11.28 16.71 21.81
C PHE A 429 12.53 17.59 21.88
N ILE A 430 13.68 17.07 21.47
CA ILE A 430 14.95 17.82 21.45
C ILE A 430 14.88 18.92 20.39
N ALA A 431 14.44 18.61 19.16
CA ALA A 431 14.20 19.62 18.14
C ALA A 431 13.18 20.67 18.62
N TYR A 432 12.08 20.23 19.24
CA TYR A 432 11.12 21.15 19.83
C TYR A 432 11.77 22.13 20.83
N ILE A 433 12.65 21.65 21.73
CA ILE A 433 13.35 22.50 22.70
C ILE A 433 14.34 23.45 22.02
N LEU A 434 15.15 22.94 21.09
CA LEU A 434 16.20 23.72 20.43
C LEU A 434 15.64 24.79 19.49
N PHE A 435 14.40 24.61 19.02
CA PHE A 435 13.74 25.52 18.08
C PHE A 435 12.46 26.15 18.68
N LYS A 436 12.44 26.42 20.00
CA LYS A 436 11.27 27.04 20.65
C LYS A 436 10.91 28.44 20.12
N ASP A 437 11.89 29.15 19.54
CA ASP A 437 11.73 30.51 19.01
C ASP A 437 11.41 30.53 17.51
N ARG A 438 10.63 29.56 17.01
CA ARG A 438 10.17 29.57 15.61
C ARG A 438 9.21 30.72 15.38
N ASP A 439 9.36 31.39 14.24
CA ASP A 439 8.38 32.35 13.75
C ASP A 439 7.30 31.60 12.94
N GLU A 440 6.35 30.96 13.65
CA GLU A 440 5.29 30.17 13.00
C GLU A 440 4.48 30.98 12.00
N TYR A 441 4.24 32.25 12.33
CA TYR A 441 3.53 33.18 11.45
C TYR A 441 4.29 33.37 10.13
N ARG A 442 5.60 33.67 10.18
CA ARG A 442 6.42 33.78 8.97
C ARG A 442 6.51 32.46 8.22
N ASN A 443 6.57 31.34 8.93
CA ASN A 443 6.61 30.02 8.32
C ASN A 443 5.37 29.78 7.46
N VAL A 444 4.18 29.90 8.05
CA VAL A 444 2.92 29.68 7.32
C VAL A 444 2.71 30.72 6.22
N THR A 445 3.04 31.99 6.47
CA THR A 445 2.89 33.05 5.45
C THR A 445 3.94 32.99 4.33
N SER A 446 4.87 32.03 4.36
CA SER A 446 5.78 31.72 3.25
C SER A 446 5.14 30.87 2.15
N LEU A 447 4.01 30.21 2.46
CA LEU A 447 3.22 29.40 1.54
C LEU A 447 2.85 30.18 0.27
N ARG A 448 2.78 29.48 -0.86
CA ARG A 448 2.51 30.09 -2.17
C ARG A 448 1.19 30.86 -2.18
N GLU A 449 0.21 30.39 -1.44
CA GLU A 449 -1.14 30.96 -1.33
C GLU A 449 -1.10 32.40 -0.81
N PHE A 450 -0.13 32.72 0.05
CA PHE A 450 0.10 34.06 0.58
C PHE A 450 0.85 34.99 -0.36
N LYS A 451 1.49 34.46 -1.42
CA LYS A 451 2.18 35.31 -2.43
C LYS A 451 1.20 36.17 -3.22
N THR A 452 -0.08 35.81 -3.23
CA THR A 452 -1.16 36.57 -3.89
C THR A 452 -1.69 37.74 -3.04
N ILE A 453 -1.30 37.83 -1.77
CA ILE A 453 -1.77 38.88 -0.85
C ILE A 453 -1.01 40.19 -1.13
N PRO A 454 -1.68 41.36 -1.19
CA PRO A 454 -1.03 42.64 -1.47
C PRO A 454 0.16 42.94 -0.54
N LYS A 455 1.24 43.47 -1.14
CA LYS A 455 2.41 43.95 -0.39
C LYS A 455 1.98 45.05 0.58
N GLY A 456 2.42 44.96 1.84
CA GLY A 456 2.07 45.91 2.90
C GLY A 456 0.85 45.50 3.77
N THR A 457 0.21 44.37 3.49
CA THR A 457 -0.81 43.79 4.38
C THR A 457 -0.19 43.47 5.74
N LYS A 458 -0.67 44.12 6.81
CA LYS A 458 -0.12 44.00 8.17
C LYS A 458 -0.36 42.61 8.77
N ASP A 459 -1.58 42.10 8.66
CA ASP A 459 -1.96 40.76 9.09
C ASP A 459 -2.44 39.95 7.90
N LYS A 460 -1.58 39.08 7.41
CA LYS A 460 -1.84 38.24 6.25
C LYS A 460 -2.76 37.06 6.57
N LEU A 461 -2.76 36.57 7.82
CA LEU A 461 -3.62 35.46 8.24
C LEU A 461 -5.07 35.92 8.33
N GLN A 462 -5.30 37.08 8.94
CA GLN A 462 -6.64 37.67 8.99
C GLN A 462 -7.16 37.98 7.59
N TYR A 463 -6.31 38.52 6.71
CA TYR A 463 -6.67 38.77 5.32
C TYR A 463 -7.01 37.49 4.54
N ASP A 464 -6.24 36.41 4.74
CA ASP A 464 -6.54 35.10 4.14
C ASP A 464 -7.89 34.56 4.66
N LYS A 465 -8.15 34.65 5.96
CA LYS A 465 -9.43 34.25 6.56
C LYS A 465 -10.63 35.00 5.96
N GLU A 466 -10.53 36.31 5.78
CA GLU A 466 -11.57 37.12 5.13
C GLU A 466 -11.81 36.72 3.67
N ARG A 467 -10.74 36.43 2.93
CA ARG A 467 -10.85 35.88 1.56
C ARG A 467 -11.54 34.53 1.54
N LEU A 468 -11.21 33.64 2.48
CA LEU A 468 -11.83 32.33 2.57
C LEU A 468 -13.32 32.42 2.94
N GLU A 469 -13.73 33.38 3.79
CA GLU A 469 -15.14 33.65 4.07
C GLU A 469 -15.91 34.11 2.83
N LEU A 470 -15.29 34.95 2.00
CA LEU A 470 -15.88 35.34 0.72
C LEU A 470 -16.05 34.11 -0.19
N VAL A 471 -15.02 33.26 -0.30
CA VAL A 471 -15.10 32.02 -1.09
C VAL A 471 -16.20 31.10 -0.57
N LYS A 472 -16.27 30.88 0.74
CA LYS A 472 -17.30 30.09 1.43
C LYS A 472 -18.70 30.61 1.12
N THR A 473 -18.88 31.93 1.17
CA THR A 473 -20.15 32.61 0.86
C THR A 473 -20.53 32.45 -0.61
N LEU A 474 -19.60 32.70 -1.54
CA LEU A 474 -19.85 32.57 -2.98
C LEU A 474 -20.22 31.14 -3.37
N ARG A 475 -19.54 30.14 -2.78
CA ARG A 475 -19.87 28.73 -2.95
C ARG A 475 -21.32 28.44 -2.56
N ARG A 476 -21.74 28.86 -1.36
CA ARG A 476 -23.13 28.66 -0.88
C ARG A 476 -24.15 29.31 -1.81
N ILE A 477 -23.88 30.51 -2.32
CA ILE A 477 -24.74 31.17 -3.29
C ILE A 477 -24.85 30.34 -4.58
N ASN A 478 -23.75 29.80 -5.07
CA ASN A 478 -23.74 29.00 -6.29
C ASN A 478 -24.47 27.66 -6.11
N GLU A 479 -24.26 26.97 -4.99
CA GLU A 479 -24.97 25.72 -4.64
C GLU A 479 -26.47 25.97 -4.44
N GLY A 480 -26.85 27.11 -3.84
CA GLY A 480 -28.24 27.51 -3.66
C GLY A 480 -28.94 27.98 -4.94
N ARG A 481 -28.21 28.27 -6.01
CA ARG A 481 -28.77 28.60 -7.35
C ARG A 481 -28.99 27.37 -8.22
N ASN A 482 -28.40 26.23 -7.86
CA ASN A 482 -28.53 24.95 -8.57
C ASN A 482 -29.53 23.98 -7.90
N LYS A 483 -30.29 24.48 -6.91
CA LYS A 483 -31.51 23.87 -6.38
C LYS A 483 -32.70 24.66 -6.87
#